data_AF-A0AA41SN37-F1
#
_entry.id   AF-A0AA41SN37-F1
#
_cell.length_a   1.000
_cell.length_b   1.000
_cell.length_c   1.000
_cell.angle_alpha   90.00
_cell.angle_beta   90.00
_cell.angle_gamma   90.00
#
_symmetry.space_group_name_H-M   'P 1'
#
loop_
_entity.id
_entity.type
_entity.pdbx_description
1 polymer ?
#
loop_
_entity_poly.entity_id
_entity_poly.type
_entity_poly.pdbx_seq_one_letter_code
_entity_poly.pdbx_strand_id
1 'polypeptide(L)'
;MDFTADKLRSLVRKWQTLIETHVDVKTTENFTLRMLCIGFTKKRDRQVKRTCYAQSSQIRQIRRKMVEIMVNQASSCDLKELVAKLIP
;
A
#
# COMPACT_ATOMS: atom_id res chain seq x y z
N MET A 1 -13.27 3.13 -0.27
CA MET A 1 -13.17 1.68 -0.50
C MET A 1 -12.37 1.11 0.64
N ASP A 2 -12.93 0.13 1.35
CA ASP A 2 -12.29 -0.44 2.54
C ASP A 2 -12.25 -1.97 2.44
N PHE A 3 -11.24 -2.55 3.07
CA PHE A 3 -11.23 -3.98 3.33
C PHE A 3 -12.18 -4.31 4.49
N THR A 4 -12.84 -5.46 4.43
CA THR A 4 -13.57 -6.00 5.58
C THR A 4 -12.61 -6.19 6.77
N ALA A 5 -13.10 -5.99 7.99
CA ALA A 5 -12.30 -6.14 9.20
C ALA A 5 -11.65 -7.54 9.31
N ASP A 6 -12.35 -8.59 8.89
CA ASP A 6 -11.83 -9.95 8.86
C ASP A 6 -10.62 -10.08 7.93
N LYS A 7 -10.72 -9.53 6.71
CA LYS A 7 -9.61 -9.51 5.76
C LYS A 7 -8.38 -8.78 6.32
N LEU A 8 -8.54 -7.60 6.92
CA LEU A 8 -7.40 -6.87 7.51
C LEU A 8 -6.72 -7.68 8.60
N ARG A 9 -7.49 -8.30 9.50
CA ARG A 9 -6.97 -9.14 10.58
C ARG A 9 -6.25 -10.38 10.03
N SER A 10 -6.73 -10.96 8.93
CA SER A 10 -6.11 -12.14 8.30
C SER A 10 -4.73 -11.86 7.66
N LEU A 11 -4.49 -10.61 7.23
CA LEU A 11 -3.24 -10.19 6.59
C LEU A 11 -2.12 -9.93 7.60
N VAL A 12 -2.49 -9.44 8.79
CA VAL A 12 -1.54 -9.16 9.87
C VAL A 12 -1.13 -10.47 10.54
N ARG A 13 0.17 -10.81 10.43
CA ARG A 13 0.78 -12.00 11.02
C ARG A 13 2.04 -11.62 11.79
N LYS A 14 2.47 -12.49 12.71
CA LYS A 14 3.75 -12.33 13.41
C LYS A 14 4.93 -12.54 12.45
N TRP A 15 6.10 -12.02 12.84
CA TRP A 15 7.40 -12.26 12.19
C TRP A 15 7.62 -11.63 10.80
N GLN A 16 6.76 -10.68 10.43
CA GLN A 16 6.88 -9.84 9.23
C GLN A 16 6.77 -8.36 9.63
N THR A 17 7.24 -7.48 8.77
CA THR A 17 7.11 -6.02 8.93
C THR A 17 5.85 -5.57 8.19
N LEU A 18 5.00 -4.80 8.87
CA LEU A 18 3.93 -4.01 8.25
C LEU A 18 4.50 -2.68 7.76
N ILE A 19 4.26 -2.37 6.50
CA ILE A 19 4.64 -1.11 5.86
C ILE A 19 3.35 -0.43 5.39
N GLU A 20 3.03 0.69 6.02
CA GLU A 20 1.84 1.49 5.70
C GLU A 20 2.22 2.89 5.23
N THR A 21 1.43 3.44 4.31
CA THR A 21 1.52 4.82 3.81
C THR A 21 0.14 5.37 3.51
N HIS A 22 -0.01 6.69 3.62
CA HIS A 22 -1.18 7.41 3.14
C HIS A 22 -0.76 8.57 2.26
N VAL A 23 -1.60 8.94 1.31
CA VAL A 23 -1.39 10.09 0.42
C VAL A 23 -2.72 10.78 0.19
N ASP A 24 -2.71 12.11 0.30
CA ASP A 24 -3.82 12.96 -0.12
C ASP A 24 -3.58 13.38 -1.57
N VAL A 25 -4.49 12.97 -2.47
CA VAL A 25 -4.39 13.26 -3.90
C VAL A 25 -5.63 14.01 -4.35
N LYS A 26 -5.40 14.97 -5.22
CA LYS A 26 -6.45 15.70 -5.93
C LYS A 26 -6.56 15.14 -7.35
N THR A 27 -7.76 14.73 -7.75
CA THR A 27 -8.03 14.30 -9.12
C THR A 27 -8.18 15.50 -10.06
N THR A 28 -8.19 15.23 -11.36
CA THR A 28 -8.48 16.17 -12.45
C THR A 28 -9.80 16.92 -12.27
N GLU A 29 -10.85 16.22 -11.84
CA GLU A 29 -12.19 16.76 -11.55
C GLU A 29 -12.28 17.49 -10.19
N ASN A 30 -11.13 17.77 -9.55
CA ASN A 30 -11.02 18.55 -8.32
C ASN A 30 -11.57 17.85 -7.06
N PHE A 31 -11.74 16.52 -7.09
CA PHE A 31 -12.03 15.74 -5.87
C PHE A 31 -10.74 15.50 -5.08
N THR A 32 -10.82 15.66 -3.76
CA THR A 32 -9.70 15.35 -2.84
C THR A 32 -9.95 14.02 -2.15
N LEU A 33 -9.06 13.06 -2.36
CA LEU A 33 -9.14 11.70 -1.83
C LEU A 33 -7.93 11.37 -0.98
N ARG A 34 -8.14 10.65 0.12
CA ARG A 34 -7.06 10.03 0.90
C ARG A 34 -6.95 8.56 0.53
N MET A 35 -5.84 8.17 -0.07
CA MET A 35 -5.54 6.78 -0.38
C MET A 35 -4.64 6.18 0.70
N LEU A 36 -4.99 4.99 1.15
CA LEU A 36 -4.24 4.19 2.12
C LEU A 36 -3.64 2.99 1.41
N CYS A 37 -2.37 2.69 1.69
CA CYS A 37 -1.71 1.50 1.17
C CYS A 37 -1.01 0.74 2.30
N ILE A 38 -1.23 -0.57 2.34
CA ILE A 38 -0.61 -1.49 3.29
C ILE A 38 0.17 -2.56 2.53
N GLY A 39 1.35 -2.91 3.06
CA GLY A 39 2.21 -3.95 2.53
C GLY A 39 2.87 -4.74 3.65
N PHE A 40 3.24 -5.98 3.35
CA PHE A 40 3.92 -6.88 4.30
C PHE A 40 5.18 -7.46 3.67
N THR A 41 6.22 -7.66 4.47
CA THR A 41 7.40 -8.39 4.02
C THR A 41 7.07 -9.87 3.83
N LYS A 42 7.48 -10.44 2.69
CA LYS A 42 7.27 -11.85 2.38
C LYS A 42 8.54 -12.66 2.67
N LYS A 43 8.39 -13.75 3.41
CA LYS A 43 9.45 -14.74 3.60
C LYS A 43 9.75 -15.46 2.27
N ARG A 44 11.02 -15.60 1.92
CA ARG A 44 11.44 -16.36 0.71
C ARG A 44 11.35 -17.87 0.96
N ASP A 45 11.04 -18.65 -0.07
CA ASP A 45 10.72 -20.09 0.01
C ASP A 45 11.84 -21.01 0.52
N ARG A 46 13.06 -20.49 0.78
CA ARG A 46 14.18 -21.24 1.37
C ARG A 46 14.82 -20.53 2.56
N GLN A 47 14.16 -19.51 3.11
CA GLN A 47 14.68 -18.77 4.24
C GLN A 47 14.55 -19.60 5.52
N VAL A 48 15.68 -19.92 6.17
CA VAL A 48 15.70 -20.70 7.43
C VAL A 48 15.13 -19.87 8.59
N LYS A 49 15.48 -18.58 8.67
CA LYS A 49 15.00 -17.68 9.72
C LYS A 49 13.47 -17.55 9.68
N ARG A 50 12.81 -17.66 10.83
CA ARG A 50 11.35 -17.47 10.96
C ARG A 50 10.92 -16.01 10.70
N THR A 51 11.80 -15.06 11.00
CA THR A 51 11.51 -13.63 10.86
C THR A 51 12.01 -13.05 9.54
N CYS A 52 11.19 -12.17 8.97
CA CYS A 52 11.49 -11.40 7.78
C CYS A 52 11.22 -9.91 8.08
N TYR A 53 12.13 -9.28 8.82
CA TYR A 53 12.00 -7.86 9.15
C TYR A 53 12.80 -7.00 8.18
N ALA A 54 12.18 -5.94 7.68
CA ALA A 54 12.86 -4.92 6.88
C ALA A 54 13.60 -3.93 7.80
N GLN A 55 14.77 -3.47 7.37
CA GLN A 55 15.48 -2.39 8.06
C GLN A 55 14.74 -1.06 7.89
N SER A 56 14.89 -0.14 8.84
CA SER A 56 14.24 1.18 8.79
C SER A 56 14.57 1.97 7.52
N SER A 57 15.79 1.84 6.98
CA SER A 57 16.20 2.43 5.71
C SER A 57 15.38 1.88 4.53
N GLN A 58 15.22 0.57 4.45
CA GLN A 58 14.43 -0.12 3.43
C GLN A 58 12.95 0.26 3.54
N ILE A 59 12.40 0.32 4.75
CA ILE A 59 11.01 0.74 4.97
C ILE A 59 10.79 2.16 4.41
N ARG A 60 11.70 3.10 4.67
CA ARG A 60 11.60 4.48 4.14
C ARG A 60 11.66 4.51 2.61
N GLN A 61 12.54 3.72 2.00
CA GLN A 61 12.65 3.62 0.54
C GLN A 61 11.39 3.03 -0.10
N ILE A 62 10.86 1.95 0.48
CA ILE A 62 9.61 1.32 0.02
C ILE A 62 8.45 2.31 0.15
N ARG A 63 8.32 3.00 1.28
CA ARG A 63 7.28 4.03 1.48
C ARG A 63 7.37 5.14 0.44
N ARG A 64 8.58 5.62 0.12
CA ARG A 64 8.78 6.64 -0.92
C ARG A 64 8.29 6.16 -2.28
N LYS A 65 8.58 4.91 -2.65
CA LYS A 65 8.11 4.31 -3.91
C LYS A 65 6.61 4.03 -3.92
N MET A 66 6.01 3.62 -2.80
CA MET A 66 4.55 3.46 -2.67
C MET A 66 3.85 4.80 -2.94
N VAL A 67 4.30 5.87 -2.30
CA VAL A 67 3.74 7.21 -2.48
C VAL A 67 3.89 7.68 -3.93
N GLU A 68 5.08 7.52 -4.53
CA GLU A 68 5.35 7.88 -5.92
C GLU A 68 4.36 7.22 -6.89
N ILE A 69 4.15 5.91 -6.76
CA ILE A 69 3.23 5.17 -7.63
C ILE A 69 1.78 5.61 -7.40
N MET A 70 1.37 5.79 -6.14
CA MET A 70 0.01 6.23 -5.80
C MET A 70 -0.31 7.59 -6.41
N VAL A 71 0.59 8.58 -6.26
CA VAL A 71 0.42 9.92 -6.83
C VAL A 71 0.34 9.86 -8.34
N ASN A 72 1.28 9.16 -9.00
CA ASN A 72 1.32 9.08 -10.45
C ASN A 72 0.04 8.47 -11.05
N GLN A 73 -0.54 7.47 -10.38
CA GLN A 73 -1.73 6.78 -10.87
C GLN A 73 -3.05 7.52 -10.60
N ALA A 74 -3.08 8.40 -9.59
CA ALA A 74 -4.29 9.09 -9.17
C ALA A 74 -4.38 10.56 -9.62
N SER A 75 -3.23 11.27 -9.75
CA SER A 75 -3.23 12.66 -10.18
C SER A 75 -3.53 12.86 -11.67
N SER A 76 -3.34 11.81 -12.49
CA SER A 76 -3.51 11.84 -13.94
C SER A 76 -4.90 11.38 -14.42
N CYS A 77 -5.77 10.95 -13.51
CA CYS A 77 -7.02 10.26 -13.84
C CYS A 77 -8.25 10.93 -13.21
N ASP A 78 -9.38 10.78 -13.89
CA ASP A 78 -10.70 11.11 -13.36
C ASP A 78 -11.15 10.08 -12.32
N LEU A 79 -12.19 10.41 -11.54
CA LEU A 79 -12.67 9.54 -10.47
C LEU A 79 -13.12 8.16 -11.00
N LYS A 80 -13.79 8.15 -12.15
CA LYS A 80 -14.28 6.92 -12.79
C LYS A 80 -13.14 5.97 -13.18
N GLU A 81 -12.07 6.51 -13.76
CA GLU A 81 -10.89 5.74 -14.15
C GLU A 81 -10.13 5.24 -12.93
N LEU A 82 -10.01 6.06 -11.89
CA LEU A 82 -9.34 5.67 -10.65
C LEU A 82 -10.06 4.49 -9.97
N VAL A 83 -11.39 4.50 -9.95
CA VAL A 83 -12.19 3.38 -9.41
C VAL A 83 -12.04 2.14 -10.28
N ALA A 84 -12.02 2.28 -11.61
CA ALA A 84 -11.79 1.15 -12.51
C ALA A 84 -10.42 0.49 -12.28
N LYS A 85 -9.39 1.22 -11.84
CA LYS A 85 -8.09 0.63 -11.46
C LYS A 85 -8.12 -0.18 -10.15
N LEU A 86 -9.10 0.06 -9.29
CA LEU A 86 -9.24 -0.61 -8.00
C LEU A 86 -10.09 -1.88 -8.06
N ILE A 87 -10.92 -2.01 -9.11
CA ILE A 87 -11.78 -3.15 -9.35
C ILE A 87 -11.08 -4.02 -10.42
N PRO A 88 -10.67 -5.26 -10.09
CA PRO A 88 -10.07 -6.18 -11.06
C PRO A 88 -11.09 -6.66 -12.10
#